data_AF-A0A9E4RUR6-F1
#
_entry.id   AF-A0A9E4RUR6-F1
#
_cell.length_a   1.000
_cell.length_b   1.000
_cell.length_c   1.000
_cell.angle_alpha   90.00
_cell.angle_beta   90.00
_cell.angle_gamma   90.00
#
_symmetry.space_group_name_H-M   'P 1'
#
loop_
_entity.id
_entity.type
_entity.pdbx_description
1 polymer ?
#
loop_
_entity_poly.entity_id
_entity_poly.type
_entity_poly.pdbx_seq_one_letter_code
_entity_poly.pdbx_strand_id
1 'polypeptide(L)' 'YRGFIRAEVIPYDDLVRCGSIAQGRKEGVLRSEGKTYPVQDGDVIDFLINV' A
#
# COMPACT_ATOMS: atom_id res chain seq x y z
N TYR A 1 8.48 -18.38 -3.30
CA TYR A 1 7.27 -17.52 -3.13
C TYR A 1 6.24 -18.10 -2.15
N ARG A 2 6.66 -18.60 -0.98
CA ARG A 2 5.75 -18.99 0.12
C ARG A 2 5.97 -17.96 1.22
N GLY A 3 5.02 -17.04 1.44
CA GLY A 3 5.18 -16.00 2.45
C GLY A 3 4.35 -14.74 2.20
N PHE A 4 4.11 -14.32 0.95
CA PHE A 4 3.31 -13.12 0.69
C PHE A 4 1.87 -13.29 1.17
N ILE A 5 1.43 -12.35 2.01
CA ILE A 5 0.08 -12.22 2.52
C ILE A 5 -0.67 -11.17 1.68
N ARG A 6 -0.18 -9.92 1.68
CA ARG A 6 -0.78 -8.79 0.94
C ARG A 6 0.21 -7.63 0.77
N ALA A 7 -0.12 -6.70 -0.11
CA ALA A 7 0.54 -5.42 -0.26
C ALA A 7 -0.43 -4.31 0.17
N GLU A 8 -0.03 -3.41 1.07
CA GLU A 8 -0.77 -2.17 1.34
C GLU A 8 -0.19 -1.07 0.45
N VAL A 9 -1.01 -0.51 -0.44
CA VAL A 9 -0.61 0.42 -1.49
C VAL A 9 -1.29 1.77 -1.27
N ILE A 10 -0.49 2.84 -1.26
CA ILE A 10 -0.98 4.22 -1.26
C ILE A 10 -0.22 5.01 -2.34
N PRO A 11 -0.90 5.77 -3.20
CA PRO A 11 -0.22 6.67 -4.13
C PRO A 11 0.59 7.71 -3.37
N TYR A 12 1.78 8.06 -3.87
CA TYR A 12 2.66 9.04 -3.25
C TYR A 12 1.96 10.39 -3.00
N ASP A 13 1.19 10.87 -3.98
CA ASP A 13 0.47 12.14 -3.87
C ASP A 13 -0.55 12.13 -2.71
N ASP A 14 -1.24 11.00 -2.52
CA ASP A 14 -2.17 10.82 -1.40
C ASP A 14 -1.44 10.66 -0.07
N LEU A 15 -0.29 9.99 -0.04
CA LEU A 15 0.54 9.89 1.15
C LEU A 15 1.03 11.28 1.60
N VAL A 16 1.49 12.10 0.66
CA VAL A 16 1.92 13.48 0.92
C VAL A 16 0.73 14.33 1.36
N ARG A 17 -0.43 14.21 0.71
CA ARG A 17 -1.67 14.93 1.07
C ARG A 17 -2.15 14.58 2.48
N CYS A 18 -2.13 13.30 2.84
CA CYS A 18 -2.55 12.83 4.16
C CYS A 18 -1.48 13.03 5.23
N GLY A 19 -0.22 13.26 4.86
CA GLY A 19 0.93 13.45 5.75
C GLY A 19 1.38 12.20 6.52
N SER A 20 0.61 11.12 6.50
CA SER A 20 0.96 9.83 7.10
C SER A 20 0.11 8.69 6.55
N ILE A 21 0.65 7.46 6.59
CA ILE A 21 -0.09 6.23 6.23
C ILE A 21 -1.31 6.03 7.14
N ALA A 22 -1.19 6.34 8.44
CA ALA A 22 -2.28 6.23 9.39
C ALA A 22 -3.47 7.13 9.03
N GLN A 23 -3.19 8.34 8.56
CA GLN A 23 -4.22 9.26 8.08
C GLN A 23 -4.79 8.79 6.74
N GLY A 24 -3.96 8.33 5.82
CA GLY A 24 -4.41 7.74 4.55
C GLY A 24 -5.32 6.53 4.73
N ARG A 25 -5.07 5.71 5.76
CA ARG A 25 -5.96 4.61 6.15
C ARG A 25 -7.31 5.08 6.69
N LYS A 26 -7.33 6.17 7.46
CA LYS A 26 -8.58 6.77 7.98
C LYS A 26 -9.40 7.41 6.87
N GLU A 27 -8.74 8.03 5.89
CA GLU A 27 -9.38 8.63 4.71
C GLU A 27 -9.78 7.61 3.64
N GLY A 28 -9.34 6.35 3.77
CA GLY A 28 -9.69 5.27 2.86
C GLY A 28 -8.90 5.25 1.55
N VAL A 29 -7.80 6.01 1.46
CA VAL A 29 -6.92 6.03 0.28
C VAL A 29 -5.86 4.91 0.29
N LEU A 30 -5.59 4.33 1.46
CA LEU A 30 -4.75 3.14 1.58
C LEU A 30 -5.52 1.89 1.10
N ARG A 31 -5.00 1.22 0.08
CA ARG A 31 -5.61 0.02 -0.51
C ARG A 31 -4.85 -1.23 -0.08
N SER A 32 -5.56 -2.36 0.03
CA SER A 32 -4.95 -3.68 0.23
C SER A 32 -5.04 -4.48 -1.06
N GLU A 33 -3.88 -4.79 -1.62
CA GLU A 33 -3.73 -5.38 -2.94
C GLU A 33 -3.10 -6.77 -2.89
N GLY A 34 -3.50 -7.62 -3.84
CA GLY A 34 -3.06 -9.00 -3.97
C GLY A 34 -1.77 -9.16 -4.78
N LYS A 35 -1.32 -10.41 -4.95
CA LYS A 35 -0.07 -10.75 -5.68
C LYS A 35 -0.06 -10.31 -7.15
N THR A 36 -1.22 -10.12 -7.74
CA THR A 36 -1.39 -9.79 -9.16
C THR A 36 -1.57 -8.30 -9.41
N TYR A 37 -1.44 -7.47 -8.38
CA TYR A 37 -1.58 -6.03 -8.52
C TYR A 37 -0.45 -5.46 -9.40
N PRO A 38 -0.78 -4.77 -10.50
CA PRO A 38 0.22 -4.10 -11.32
C PRO A 38 0.68 -2.84 -10.59
N VAL A 39 1.88 -2.88 -10.03
CA VAL A 39 2.52 -1.73 -9.38
C VAL A 39 2.66 -0.59 -10.38
N GLN A 40 2.26 0.60 -9.96
CA GLN A 40 2.37 1.81 -10.77
C GLN A 40 3.51 2.69 -10.25
N ASP A 41 4.03 3.55 -11.14
CA ASP A 41 4.98 4.57 -10.74
C ASP A 41 4.35 5.51 -9.71
N GLY A 42 5.11 5.83 -8.65
CA GLY A 42 4.60 6.62 -7.53
C GLY A 42 3.77 5.84 -6.51
N ASP A 43 3.60 4.52 -6.63
CA ASP A 43 3.01 3.72 -5.55
C ASP A 43 4.00 3.56 -4.37
N VAL A 44 3.56 3.89 -3.16
CA VAL A 44 4.24 3.54 -1.91
C VAL A 44 3.60 2.28 -1.36
N ILE A 45 4.40 1.23 -1.18
CA ILE A 45 3.91 -0.12 -0.87
C ILE A 45 4.55 -0.67 0.39
N ASP A 46 3.72 -1.15 1.31
CA ASP A 46 4.14 -1.99 2.44
C ASP A 46 3.77 -3.45 2.17
N PHE A 47 4.77 -4.34 2.19
CA PHE A 47 4.59 -5.76 1.88
C PHE A 47 4.51 -6.58 3.15
N LEU A 48 3.34 -7.18 3.41
CA LEU A 48 3.18 -8.13 4.49
C LEU A 48 3.57 -9.53 4.01
N ILE A 49 4.67 -10.03 4.57
CA ILE A 49 5.17 -11.38 4.36
C ILE A 49 5.22 -12.15 5.68
N ASN A 50 4.83 -13.43 5.65
CA ASN A 50 5.12 -14.38 6.70
C ASN A 50 6.54 -14.93 6.47
N VAL A 51 7.36 -14.94 7.53
CA VAL A 51 8.74 -15.44 7.51
C VAL A 51 8.81 -16.87 8.01
#